data_AF-X8BEK7-F1
#
_entry.id   AF-X8BEK7-F1
#
_cell.length_a   1.000
_cell.length_b   1.000
_cell.length_c   1.000
_cell.angle_alpha   90.00
_cell.angle_beta   90.00
_cell.angle_gamma   90.00
#
_symmetry.space_group_name_H-M   'P 1'
#
loop_
_entity.id
_entity.type
_entity.pdbx_description
1 polymer ?
#
loop_
_entity_poly.entity_id
_entity_poly.type
_entity_poly.pdbx_seq_one_letter_code
_entity_poly.pdbx_strand_id
1 'polypeptide(L)'
;MAGDAAAADARPGVRAVLAFARSLGEFGATLTFAGSRQGVTRTLPLEIYLQRVTDANAAVALSILLVAVAALVVLGIGTRRLTGAGVAP
;
A
#
# COMPACT_ATOMS: atom_id res chain seq x y z
N MET A 1 9.48 35.67 -1.12
CA MET A 1 8.63 34.81 -1.97
C MET A 1 9.42 33.67 -2.62
N ALA A 2 10.39 33.08 -1.90
CA ALA A 2 11.25 31.99 -2.38
C ALA A 2 11.48 30.96 -1.25
N GLY A 3 10.39 30.48 -0.64
CA GLY A 3 10.43 29.61 0.55
C GLY A 3 9.65 28.30 0.43
N ASP A 4 8.60 28.23 -0.38
CA ASP A 4 7.68 27.08 -0.36
C ASP A 4 7.96 25.99 -1.39
N ALA A 5 8.89 26.21 -2.32
CA ALA A 5 9.24 25.23 -3.35
C ALA A 5 10.18 24.11 -2.84
N ALA A 6 10.86 24.32 -1.71
CA ALA A 6 11.81 23.37 -1.12
C ALA A 6 11.14 22.30 -0.23
N ALA A 7 9.84 22.43 0.10
CA ALA A 7 9.09 21.43 0.86
C ALA A 7 8.42 20.37 -0.06
N ALA A 8 8.32 20.65 -1.37
CA ALA A 8 7.67 19.79 -2.35
C ALA A 8 8.61 18.74 -2.98
N ASP A 9 9.92 18.87 -2.77
CA ASP A 9 10.93 17.89 -3.17
C ASP A 9 11.57 17.26 -1.94
N ALA A 10 11.47 15.93 -1.81
CA ALA A 10 12.42 15.17 -1.00
C ALA A 10 12.25 13.64 -1.13
N ARG A 11 11.06 13.11 -1.46
CA ARG A 11 10.88 11.65 -1.56
C ARG A 11 9.88 11.28 -2.66
N PRO A 12 10.32 11.05 -3.91
CA PRO A 12 9.44 10.60 -5.00
C PRO A 12 8.56 9.39 -4.62
N GLY A 13 9.04 8.53 -3.71
CA GLY A 13 8.26 7.42 -3.17
C GLY A 13 7.05 7.81 -2.30
N VAL A 14 7.10 8.92 -1.55
CA VAL A 14 5.99 9.33 -0.66
C VAL A 14 4.77 9.73 -1.48
N ARG A 15 4.97 10.47 -2.58
CA ARG A 15 3.87 10.86 -3.49
C ARG A 15 3.20 9.65 -4.13
N ALA A 16 4.00 8.65 -4.54
CA ALA A 16 3.47 7.41 -5.10
C ALA A 16 2.67 6.59 -4.07
N VAL A 17 3.15 6.51 -2.83
CA VAL A 17 2.44 5.81 -1.73
C VAL A 17 1.13 6.51 -1.39
N LEU A 18 1.11 7.84 -1.32
CA LEU A 18 -0.11 8.61 -1.05
C LEU A 18 -1.13 8.47 -2.19
N ALA A 19 -0.69 8.50 -3.45
CA ALA A 19 -1.56 8.27 -4.61
C ALA A 19 -2.13 6.84 -4.63
N PHE A 20 -1.32 5.84 -4.25
CA PHE A 20 -1.77 4.45 -4.07
C PHE A 20 -2.78 4.30 -2.92
N ALA A 21 -2.53 4.95 -1.77
CA ALA A 21 -3.48 4.95 -0.65
C ALA A 21 -4.81 5.60 -1.04
N ARG A 22 -4.78 6.68 -1.82
CA ARG A 22 -5.97 7.33 -2.38
C ARG A 22 -6.76 6.38 -3.28
N SER A 23 -6.10 5.66 -4.19
CA SER A 23 -6.78 4.73 -5.09
C SER A 23 -7.36 3.50 -4.37
N LEU A 24 -6.72 3.03 -3.29
CA LEU A 24 -7.30 2.00 -2.40
C LEU A 24 -8.59 2.48 -1.71
N GLY A 25 -8.69 3.77 -1.38
CA GLY A 25 -9.92 4.37 -0.84
C GLY A 25 -11.07 4.41 -1.86
N GLU A 26 -10.74 4.59 -3.15
CA GLU A 26 -11.72 4.59 -4.25
C GLU A 26 -12.05 3.18 -4.78
N PHE A 27 -11.35 2.13 -4.31
CA PHE A 27 -11.57 0.74 -4.73
C PHE A 27 -13.02 0.26 -4.50
N GLY A 28 -13.69 0.76 -3.45
CA GLY A 28 -15.09 0.44 -3.17
C GLY A 28 -16.06 0.93 -4.26
N ALA A 29 -15.79 2.10 -4.85
CA ALA A 29 -16.56 2.60 -5.99
C ALA A 29 -16.38 1.67 -7.21
N THR A 30 -15.13 1.33 -7.55
CA THR A 30 -14.85 0.40 -8.66
C THR A 30 -15.49 -0.96 -8.46
N LEU A 31 -15.46 -1.53 -7.25
CA LEU A 31 -16.13 -2.81 -6.97
C LEU A 31 -17.64 -2.73 -7.18
N THR A 32 -18.26 -1.63 -6.79
CA THR A 32 -19.71 -1.43 -6.90
C THR A 32 -20.15 -1.31 -8.36
N PHE A 33 -19.31 -0.71 -9.21
CA PHE A 33 -19.62 -0.50 -10.64
C PHE A 33 -19.10 -1.59 -11.58
N ALA A 34 -17.88 -2.08 -11.39
CA ALA A 34 -17.23 -3.07 -12.25
C ALA A 34 -17.28 -4.51 -11.70
N GLY A 35 -17.58 -4.69 -10.41
CA GLY A 35 -17.62 -6.00 -9.76
C GLY A 35 -16.23 -6.65 -9.63
N SER A 36 -16.23 -7.93 -9.23
CA SER A 36 -15.02 -8.77 -9.23
C SER A 36 -15.35 -10.24 -9.41
N ARG A 37 -14.44 -11.02 -10.03
CA ARG A 37 -14.60 -12.46 -10.27
C ARG A 37 -13.58 -13.24 -9.45
N GLN A 38 -14.05 -14.21 -8.68
CA GLN A 38 -13.16 -15.12 -7.93
C GLN A 38 -12.22 -15.85 -8.88
N GLY A 39 -10.92 -15.84 -8.56
CA GLY A 39 -9.88 -16.53 -9.33
C GLY A 39 -9.39 -15.81 -10.59
N VAL A 40 -9.94 -14.65 -10.97
CA VAL A 40 -9.46 -13.89 -12.15
C VAL A 40 -9.02 -12.48 -11.76
N THR A 41 -9.90 -11.69 -11.15
CA THR A 41 -9.65 -10.27 -10.84
C THR A 41 -9.66 -9.98 -9.34
N ARG A 42 -9.67 -11.03 -8.51
CA ARG A 42 -9.74 -10.92 -7.05
C ARG A 42 -8.35 -10.64 -6.47
N THR A 43 -8.17 -9.43 -5.94
CA THR A 43 -6.96 -9.04 -5.24
C THR A 43 -7.05 -9.36 -3.75
N LEU A 44 -5.92 -9.39 -3.04
CA LEU A 44 -5.91 -9.62 -1.58
C LEU A 44 -6.78 -8.63 -0.78
N PRO A 45 -6.73 -7.30 -1.05
CA PRO A 45 -7.61 -6.32 -0.38
C PRO A 45 -9.10 -6.61 -0.59
N LEU A 46 -9.45 -7.12 -1.77
CA LEU A 46 -10.81 -7.49 -2.12
C LEU A 46 -11.27 -8.76 -1.40
N GLU A 47 -10.40 -9.76 -1.28
CA GLU A 47 -10.68 -10.95 -0.47
C GLU A 47 -10.99 -10.56 0.97
N ILE A 48 -10.16 -9.72 1.59
CA ILE A 48 -10.38 -9.19 2.95
C ILE A 48 -11.75 -8.49 3.05
N TYR A 49 -12.08 -7.64 2.08
CA TYR A 49 -13.36 -6.93 2.05
C TYR A 49 -14.57 -7.88 2.00
N LEU A 50 -14.47 -8.98 1.25
CA LEU A 50 -15.58 -9.92 1.11
C LEU A 50 -15.66 -10.86 2.31
N GLN A 51 -14.52 -11.31 2.83
CA GLN A 51 -14.44 -12.14 4.03
C GLN A 51 -14.97 -11.40 5.26
N ARG A 52 -14.86 -10.08 5.37
CA ARG A 52 -15.37 -9.34 6.54
C ARG A 52 -16.87 -9.57 6.81
N VAL A 53 -17.65 -9.92 5.77
CA VAL A 53 -19.10 -10.14 5.86
C VAL A 53 -19.41 -11.59 6.25
N THR A 54 -18.58 -12.55 5.80
CA THR A 54 -18.79 -13.99 6.00
C THR A 54 -18.03 -14.55 7.20
N ASP A 55 -16.80 -14.09 7.43
CA ASP A 55 -15.90 -14.52 8.50
C ASP A 55 -14.93 -13.37 8.87
N ALA A 56 -15.27 -12.66 9.95
CA ALA A 56 -14.46 -11.54 10.43
C ALA A 56 -13.06 -11.97 10.90
N ASN A 57 -12.90 -13.19 11.43
CA ASN A 57 -11.59 -13.66 11.90
C ASN A 57 -10.65 -13.90 10.72
N ALA A 58 -11.16 -14.51 9.65
CA ALA A 58 -10.40 -14.70 8.40
C ALA A 58 -9.98 -13.35 7.78
N ALA A 59 -10.88 -12.37 7.78
CA ALA A 59 -10.58 -11.02 7.29
C ALA A 59 -9.47 -10.32 8.08
N VAL A 60 -9.48 -10.44 9.42
CA VAL A 60 -8.43 -9.89 10.29
C VAL A 60 -7.09 -10.58 10.03
N ALA A 61 -7.07 -11.91 9.94
CA ALA A 61 -5.84 -12.67 9.66
C ALA A 61 -5.21 -12.25 8.32
N LEU A 62 -6.01 -12.16 7.26
CA LEU A 62 -5.52 -11.70 5.95
C LEU A 62 -5.06 -10.24 5.96
N SER A 63 -5.71 -9.37 6.75
CA SER A 63 -5.29 -7.97 6.92
C SER A 63 -3.94 -7.86 7.62
N ILE A 64 -3.74 -8.62 8.69
CA ILE A 64 -2.45 -8.68 9.41
C ILE A 64 -1.35 -9.20 8.48
N LEU A 65 -1.63 -10.25 7.71
CA LEU A 65 -0.69 -10.79 6.73
C LEU A 65 -0.28 -9.73 5.69
N LEU A 66 -1.26 -9.01 5.12
CA LEU A 66 -1.01 -7.96 4.13
C LEU A 66 -0.15 -6.82 4.71
N VAL A 67 -0.47 -6.36 5.92
CA VAL A 67 0.30 -5.31 6.62
C VAL A 67 1.71 -5.78 6.95
N ALA A 68 1.88 -7.03 7.39
CA ALA A 68 3.19 -7.62 7.67
C ALA A 68 4.06 -7.67 6.40
N VAL A 69 3.51 -8.11 5.28
CA VAL A 69 4.22 -8.12 3.99
C VAL A 69 4.59 -6.70 3.56
N ALA A 70 3.68 -5.74 3.68
CA ALA A 70 3.96 -4.35 3.36
C ALA A 70 5.08 -3.76 4.24
N ALA A 71 5.05 -4.03 5.54
CA ALA A 71 6.08 -3.60 6.48
C ALA A 71 7.45 -4.23 6.15
N LEU A 72 7.50 -5.52 5.82
CA LEU A 72 8.72 -6.21 5.40
C LEU A 72 9.32 -5.59 4.13
N VAL A 73 8.49 -5.27 3.13
CA VAL A 73 8.93 -4.59 1.91
C VAL A 73 9.49 -3.21 2.22
N VAL A 74 8.78 -2.42 3.04
CA VAL A 74 9.20 -1.06 3.40
C VAL A 74 10.52 -1.08 4.20
N LEU A 75 10.64 -1.94 5.22
CA LEU A 75 11.87 -2.08 5.98
C LEU A 75 13.01 -2.62 5.11
N GLY A 76 12.74 -3.60 4.26
CA GLY A 76 13.74 -4.19 3.35
C GLY A 76 14.27 -3.22 2.28
N ILE A 77 13.45 -2.25 1.85
CA ILE A 77 13.88 -1.17 0.94
C ILE A 77 14.56 -0.05 1.74
N GLY A 78 14.00 0.32 2.89
CA GLY A 78 14.52 1.39 3.76
C GLY A 78 15.92 1.08 4.30
N THR A 79 16.17 -0.16 4.70
CA THR A 79 17.49 -0.61 5.17
C THR A 79 18.56 -0.52 4.09
N ARG A 80 18.27 -0.90 2.83
CA ARG A 80 19.22 -0.74 1.70
C ARG A 80 19.61 0.71 1.44
N ARG A 81 18.69 1.65 1.65
CA ARG A 81 18.95 3.09 1.47
C ARG A 81 19.94 3.62 2.52
N LEU A 82 19.90 3.08 3.73
CA LEU A 82 20.78 3.48 4.83
C LEU A 82 22.18 2.85 4.70
N THR A 83 22.29 1.63 4.19
CA THR A 83 23.58 0.95 3.98
C THR A 83 24.36 1.50 2.77
N GLY A 84 23.66 2.00 1.73
CA GLY A 84 24.29 2.56 0.53
C GLY A 84 24.95 3.95 0.68
N ALA A 85 24.74 4.64 1.81
CA ALA A 85 25.31 5.97 2.07
C ALA A 85 26.64 5.93 2.86
N GLY A 86 27.08 4.74 3.30
CA GLY A 86 28.24 4.56 4.17
C GLY A 86 29.54 4.10 3.49
N VAL A 87 29.60 4.08 2.16
CA VAL A 87 30.81 3.67 1.42
C VAL A 87 31.11 4.70 0.33
N ALA A 88 31.76 5.80 0.73
CA ALA A 88 32.52 6.64 -0.19
C ALA A 88 33.97 6.63 0.31
N PRO A 89 34.95 6.14 -0.47
CA PRO A 89 36.37 6.32 -0.18
C PRO A 89 36.81 7.78 -0.40
#